data_AF-A0A146LH99-F1
#
_entry.id   AF-A0A146LH99-F1
#
_cell.length_a   1.000
_cell.length_b   1.000
_cell.length_c   1.000
_cell.angle_alpha   90.00
_cell.angle_beta   90.00
_cell.angle_gamma   90.00
#
_symmetry.space_group_name_H-M   'P 1'
#
loop_
_entity.id
_entity.type
_entity.pdbx_description
1 polymer ?
#
loop_
_entity_poly.entity_id
_entity_poly.type
_entity_poly.pdbx_seq_one_letter_code
_entity_poly.pdbx_strand_id
1 'polypeptide(L)'
;MIANSSQLEYLKQAGVDSLAAAVTEAHAVFTGLPSKIEKETKSARQAVTSELLNKKSELATSSVTFDQIKSRSKMKLLDLRATVVPYFESLTQLEYWRWVAGLIAGLLVVYVWVLLVGATCCGCCGAERSSTPTLIVALVVVSLGSVSLWFLSFITLYIGGHGENHVCRLLKDPETNPEGGQSALSSVVDALGAAYDGDEETRSYVADLVVQNHTVPLPFETVLRECKASNTTYNTFHFSTVTDIEKAVNVNRWTNICNHLQGVHVNLAQMQIFGPKLNARLEELRQGLMINVSHIRAQMAGPTTSDLDALANHLNGIAKELSDVTTSAFLDGIAVKTRKTLETVVEDLENHKENLVYHLTALELKISPLLHKLNQSITHMKAVQFYVNNHGMSLAHQNANMYITRIKNYLDQYQNFVLNSINN
;
A
#
# COMPACT_ATOMS: atom_id res chain seq x y z
N MET A 1 66.19 27.46 -21.71
CA MET A 1 66.11 25.98 -21.53
C MET A 1 64.98 25.55 -20.58
N ILE A 2 64.50 26.40 -19.66
CA ILE A 2 63.45 26.07 -18.67
C ILE A 2 62.02 26.04 -19.28
N ALA A 3 61.78 26.75 -20.40
CA ALA A 3 60.45 26.94 -20.98
C ALA A 3 59.93 25.79 -21.90
N ASN A 4 60.73 24.76 -22.17
CA ASN A 4 60.37 23.68 -23.12
C ASN A 4 60.33 22.30 -22.45
N SER A 5 59.92 22.24 -21.19
CA SER A 5 59.70 20.97 -20.50
C SER A 5 58.29 20.46 -20.78
N SER A 6 58.19 19.20 -21.22
CA SER A 6 56.92 18.48 -21.40
C SER A 6 56.05 18.48 -20.14
N GLN A 7 56.65 18.59 -18.95
CA GLN A 7 55.92 18.68 -17.67
C GLN A 7 55.10 19.96 -17.55
N LEU A 8 55.60 21.08 -18.10
CA LEU A 8 54.89 22.36 -18.08
C LEU A 8 53.67 22.33 -19.01
N GLU A 9 53.76 21.58 -20.10
CA GLU A 9 52.65 21.35 -21.02
C GLU A 9 51.55 20.51 -20.38
N TYR A 10 51.91 19.45 -19.63
CA TYR A 10 50.95 18.68 -18.84
C TYR A 10 50.24 19.53 -17.77
N LEU A 11 50.97 20.42 -17.06
CA LEU A 11 50.37 21.35 -16.10
C LEU A 11 49.40 22.34 -16.76
N LYS A 12 49.72 22.79 -17.97
CA LYS A 12 48.85 23.68 -18.75
C LYS A 12 47.56 22.96 -19.21
N GLN A 13 47.67 21.71 -19.63
CA GLN A 13 46.53 20.89 -20.04
C GLN A 13 45.63 20.51 -18.84
N ALA A 14 46.24 20.14 -17.72
CA ALA A 14 45.56 19.83 -16.46
C ALA A 14 45.00 21.06 -15.72
N GLY A 15 45.10 22.25 -16.31
CA GLY A 15 44.82 23.55 -15.68
C GLY A 15 43.56 23.56 -14.82
N VAL A 16 43.58 24.43 -13.80
CA VAL A 16 42.59 24.47 -12.71
C VAL A 16 41.14 24.46 -13.23
N ASP A 17 40.84 25.25 -14.26
CA ASP A 17 39.49 25.31 -14.84
C ASP A 17 39.07 24.01 -15.53
N SER A 18 40.00 23.33 -16.20
CA SER A 18 39.73 22.07 -16.91
C SER A 18 39.48 20.93 -15.93
N LEU A 19 40.25 20.88 -14.83
CA LEU A 19 40.07 19.90 -13.76
C LEU A 19 38.80 20.19 -12.95
N ALA A 20 38.54 21.45 -12.61
CA ALA A 20 37.32 21.85 -11.90
C ALA A 20 36.06 21.50 -12.69
N ALA A 21 36.07 21.72 -14.02
CA ALA A 21 34.98 21.30 -14.89
C ALA A 21 34.79 19.77 -14.89
N ALA A 22 35.88 18.99 -14.95
CA ALA A 22 35.80 17.53 -14.92
C ALA A 22 35.30 16.98 -13.58
N VAL A 23 35.68 17.60 -12.46
CA VAL A 23 35.18 17.27 -11.12
C VAL A 23 33.69 17.61 -11.00
N THR A 24 33.26 18.76 -11.52
CA THR A 24 31.86 19.18 -11.51
C THR A 24 30.99 18.23 -12.33
N GLU A 25 31.49 17.75 -13.47
CA GLU A 25 30.82 16.76 -14.30
C GLU A 25 30.66 15.41 -13.57
N ALA A 26 31.72 14.91 -12.93
CA ALA A 26 31.66 13.70 -12.11
C ALA A 26 30.69 13.84 -10.93
N HIS A 27 30.69 15.00 -10.27
CA HIS A 27 29.74 15.30 -9.20
C HIS A 27 28.30 15.29 -9.70
N ALA A 28 28.04 15.91 -10.85
CA ALA A 28 26.71 15.92 -11.46
C ALA A 28 26.20 14.51 -11.80
N VAL A 29 27.06 13.62 -12.28
CA VAL A 29 26.71 12.20 -12.52
C VAL A 29 26.32 11.50 -11.22
N PHE A 30 27.06 11.72 -10.14
CA PHE A 30 26.75 11.13 -8.83
C PHE A 30 25.44 11.70 -8.24
N THR A 31 25.27 13.02 -8.20
CA THR A 31 24.06 13.66 -7.66
C THR A 31 22.83 13.43 -8.53
N GLY A 32 23.02 13.13 -9.83
CA GLY A 32 21.95 12.76 -10.76
C GLY A 32 21.50 11.30 -10.67
N LEU A 33 22.14 10.47 -9.85
CA LEU A 33 21.75 9.06 -9.70
C LEU A 33 20.30 8.86 -9.24
N PRO A 34 19.78 9.58 -8.23
CA PRO A 34 18.40 9.42 -7.80
C PRO A 34 17.39 9.76 -8.91
N SER A 35 17.62 10.81 -9.68
CA SER A 35 16.73 11.21 -10.78
C SER A 35 16.79 10.21 -11.94
N LYS A 36 17.95 9.61 -12.22
CA LYS A 36 18.09 8.49 -13.16
C LYS A 36 17.25 7.30 -12.70
N ILE A 37 17.36 6.90 -11.43
CA ILE A 37 16.57 5.80 -10.85
C ILE A 37 15.08 6.09 -10.97
N GLU A 38 14.65 7.30 -10.62
CA GLU A 38 13.26 7.71 -10.74
C GLU A 38 12.75 7.60 -12.18
N LYS A 39 13.54 8.06 -13.16
CA LYS A 39 13.18 8.02 -14.58
C LYS A 39 13.12 6.59 -15.13
N GLU A 40 14.11 5.75 -14.83
CA GLU A 40 14.17 4.36 -15.29
C GLU A 40 13.03 3.52 -14.70
N THR A 41 12.69 3.75 -13.43
CA THR A 41 11.62 2.99 -12.75
C THR A 41 10.22 3.56 -12.96
N LYS A 42 10.07 4.76 -13.55
CA LYS A 42 8.79 5.46 -13.70
C LYS A 42 7.72 4.61 -14.38
N SER A 43 8.05 4.01 -15.52
CA SER A 43 7.09 3.22 -16.30
C SER A 43 6.56 2.01 -15.51
N ALA A 44 7.46 1.23 -14.92
CA ALA A 44 7.10 0.08 -14.09
C ALA A 44 6.26 0.49 -12.87
N ARG A 45 6.66 1.57 -12.17
CA ARG A 45 5.90 2.10 -11.03
C ARG A 45 4.50 2.56 -11.42
N GLN A 46 4.36 3.23 -12.56
CA GLN A 46 3.07 3.68 -13.07
C GLN A 46 2.19 2.48 -13.46
N ALA A 47 2.74 1.46 -14.12
CA ALA A 47 2.02 0.23 -14.45
C ALA A 47 1.51 -0.50 -13.19
N VAL A 48 2.38 -0.69 -12.19
CA VAL A 48 1.99 -1.28 -10.89
C VAL A 48 0.89 -0.46 -10.21
N THR A 49 1.03 0.87 -10.19
CA THR A 49 0.04 1.76 -9.57
C THR A 49 -1.31 1.68 -10.27
N SER A 50 -1.31 1.70 -11.61
CA SER A 50 -2.54 1.59 -12.41
C SER A 50 -3.25 0.25 -12.17
N GLU A 51 -2.50 -0.85 -12.14
CA GLU A 51 -3.08 -2.18 -11.92
C GLU A 51 -3.62 -2.33 -10.49
N LEU A 52 -2.93 -1.79 -9.48
CA LEU A 52 -3.43 -1.74 -8.11
C LEU A 52 -4.70 -0.90 -7.97
N LEU A 53 -4.78 0.22 -8.67
CA LEU A 53 -5.99 1.05 -8.70
C LEU A 53 -7.15 0.34 -9.39
N ASN A 54 -6.88 -0.38 -10.48
CA ASN A 54 -7.88 -1.20 -11.15
C ASN A 54 -8.41 -2.31 -10.21
N LYS A 55 -7.51 -3.05 -9.55
CA LYS A 55 -7.90 -4.07 -8.56
C LYS A 55 -8.68 -3.49 -7.38
N LYS A 56 -8.28 -2.31 -6.91
CA LYS A 56 -9.04 -1.58 -5.88
C LYS A 56 -10.46 -1.24 -6.37
N SER A 57 -10.61 -0.79 -7.61
CA SER A 57 -11.91 -0.48 -8.20
C SER A 57 -12.80 -1.72 -8.37
N GLU A 58 -12.22 -2.84 -8.79
CA GLU A 58 -12.91 -4.13 -8.88
C GLU A 58 -13.43 -4.55 -7.49
N LEU A 59 -12.58 -4.49 -6.46
CA LEU A 59 -12.97 -4.81 -5.08
C LEU A 59 -14.03 -3.85 -4.52
N ALA A 60 -13.94 -2.56 -4.83
CA ALA A 60 -14.94 -1.56 -4.44
C ALA A 60 -16.30 -1.86 -5.07
N THR A 61 -16.31 -2.28 -6.34
CA THR A 61 -17.54 -2.68 -7.05
C THR A 61 -18.16 -3.91 -6.38
N SER A 62 -17.35 -4.89 -5.99
CA SER A 62 -17.82 -6.04 -5.21
C SER A 62 -18.43 -5.65 -3.86
N SER A 63 -17.87 -4.66 -3.16
CA SER A 63 -18.44 -4.14 -1.91
C SER A 63 -19.84 -3.55 -2.14
N VAL A 64 -20.04 -2.82 -3.23
CA VAL A 64 -21.36 -2.25 -3.58
C VAL A 64 -22.39 -3.34 -3.80
N THR A 65 -22.02 -4.49 -4.38
CA THR A 65 -22.92 -5.64 -4.54
C THR A 65 -23.46 -6.12 -3.19
N PHE A 66 -22.61 -6.20 -2.15
CA PHE A 66 -23.04 -6.60 -0.82
C PHE A 66 -23.96 -5.57 -0.15
N ASP A 67 -23.69 -4.27 -0.32
CA ASP A 67 -24.58 -3.21 0.18
C ASP A 67 -25.95 -3.26 -0.50
N GLN A 68 -25.99 -3.53 -1.81
CA GLN A 68 -27.22 -3.72 -2.55
C GLN A 68 -27.98 -4.95 -2.07
N ILE A 69 -27.30 -6.08 -1.84
CA ILE A 69 -27.90 -7.30 -1.27
C ILE A 69 -28.54 -6.97 0.09
N LYS A 70 -27.80 -6.35 1.00
CA LYS A 70 -28.29 -5.94 2.33
C LYS A 70 -29.53 -5.06 2.24
N SER A 71 -29.49 -4.01 1.43
CA SER A 71 -30.62 -3.09 1.25
C SER A 71 -31.86 -3.80 0.68
N ARG A 72 -31.66 -4.64 -0.35
CA ARG A 72 -32.75 -5.41 -0.98
C ARG A 72 -33.36 -6.44 -0.05
N SER A 73 -32.55 -7.24 0.64
CA SER A 73 -33.05 -8.21 1.62
C SER A 73 -33.84 -7.52 2.73
N LYS A 74 -33.37 -6.36 3.20
CA LYS A 74 -34.10 -5.55 4.18
C LYS A 74 -35.46 -5.10 3.64
N MET A 75 -35.53 -4.63 2.40
CA MET A 75 -36.80 -4.23 1.79
C MET A 75 -37.77 -5.41 1.64
N LYS A 76 -37.31 -6.55 1.10
CA LYS A 76 -38.13 -7.76 1.00
C LYS A 76 -38.64 -8.23 2.39
N LEU A 77 -37.80 -8.15 3.42
CA LEU A 77 -38.19 -8.49 4.80
C LEU A 77 -39.24 -7.52 5.37
N LEU A 78 -39.12 -6.22 5.08
CA LEU A 78 -40.10 -5.22 5.50
C LEU A 78 -41.45 -5.42 4.79
N ASP A 79 -41.42 -5.78 3.51
CA ASP A 79 -42.61 -6.09 2.71
C ASP A 79 -43.31 -7.37 3.22
N LEU A 80 -42.54 -8.42 3.49
CA LEU A 80 -43.04 -9.63 4.12
C LEU A 80 -43.68 -9.33 5.47
N ARG A 81 -43.04 -8.50 6.31
CA ARG A 81 -43.60 -8.07 7.60
C ARG A 81 -44.90 -7.29 7.41
N ALA A 82 -44.94 -6.35 6.47
CA ALA A 82 -46.13 -5.55 6.17
C ALA A 82 -47.29 -6.41 5.67
N THR A 83 -47.00 -7.51 4.99
CA THR A 83 -48.01 -8.47 4.54
C THR A 83 -48.48 -9.37 5.68
N VAL A 84 -47.56 -9.95 6.44
CA VAL A 84 -47.85 -11.01 7.44
C VAL A 84 -48.46 -10.47 8.74
N VAL A 85 -47.96 -9.34 9.26
CA VAL A 85 -48.45 -8.75 10.52
C VAL A 85 -49.96 -8.45 10.53
N PRO A 86 -50.56 -7.80 9.50
CA PRO A 86 -51.99 -7.53 9.52
C PRO A 86 -52.86 -8.78 9.44
N TYR A 87 -52.37 -9.88 8.84
CA TYR A 87 -53.07 -11.18 8.91
C TYR A 87 -53.12 -11.70 10.34
N PHE A 88 -52.01 -11.63 11.07
CA PHE A 88 -51.99 -12.02 12.49
C PHE A 88 -52.89 -11.11 13.34
N GLU A 89 -52.88 -9.80 13.12
CA GLU A 89 -53.81 -8.89 13.81
C GLU A 89 -55.28 -9.23 13.50
N SER A 90 -55.59 -9.54 12.25
CA SER A 90 -56.95 -9.98 11.85
C SER A 90 -57.36 -11.29 12.53
N LEU A 91 -56.44 -12.25 12.67
CA LEU A 91 -56.68 -13.49 13.39
C LEU A 91 -56.98 -13.25 14.88
N THR A 92 -56.25 -12.32 15.52
CA THR A 92 -56.54 -11.96 16.92
C THR A 92 -57.91 -11.31 17.09
N GLN A 93 -58.36 -10.49 16.12
CA GLN A 93 -59.72 -9.93 16.13
C GLN A 93 -60.79 -11.01 15.93
N LEU A 94 -60.56 -11.97 15.01
CA LEU A 94 -61.47 -13.10 14.83
C LEU A 94 -61.57 -13.98 16.08
N GLU A 95 -60.45 -14.19 16.77
CA GLU A 95 -60.44 -14.93 18.04
C GLU A 95 -61.24 -14.21 19.12
N TYR A 96 -61.10 -12.88 19.24
CA TYR A 96 -61.89 -12.08 20.16
C TYR A 96 -63.39 -12.23 19.89
N TRP A 97 -63.82 -12.06 18.63
CA TRP A 97 -65.24 -12.21 18.26
C TRP A 97 -65.76 -13.63 18.42
N ARG A 98 -64.95 -14.64 18.11
CA ARG A 98 -65.28 -16.05 18.36
C ARG A 98 -65.52 -16.31 19.84
N TRP A 99 -64.67 -15.78 20.72
CA TRP A 99 -64.81 -15.94 22.17
C TRP A 99 -66.07 -15.27 22.71
N VAL A 100 -66.36 -14.04 22.26
CA VAL A 100 -67.60 -13.32 22.62
C VAL A 100 -68.85 -14.06 22.14
N ALA A 101 -68.86 -14.55 20.89
CA ALA A 101 -69.97 -15.33 20.36
C ALA A 101 -70.19 -16.64 21.15
N GLY A 102 -69.10 -17.32 21.54
CA GLY A 102 -69.16 -18.49 22.40
C GLY A 102 -69.77 -18.21 23.78
N LEU A 103 -69.39 -17.09 24.41
CA LEU A 103 -69.98 -16.67 25.69
C LEU A 103 -71.48 -16.38 25.57
N ILE A 104 -71.90 -15.65 24.53
CA ILE A 104 -73.31 -15.32 24.30
C ILE A 104 -74.12 -16.60 24.07
N ALA A 105 -73.62 -17.52 23.23
CA ALA A 105 -74.28 -18.80 22.99
C ALA A 105 -74.40 -19.63 24.27
N GLY A 106 -73.34 -19.68 25.10
CA GLY A 106 -73.36 -20.37 26.39
C GLY A 106 -74.41 -19.80 27.34
N LEU A 107 -74.50 -18.47 27.45
CA LEU A 107 -75.50 -17.80 28.30
C LEU A 107 -76.93 -18.06 27.82
N LEU A 108 -77.18 -18.08 26.51
CA LEU A 108 -78.50 -18.39 25.94
C LEU A 108 -78.93 -19.83 26.25
N VAL A 109 -78.00 -20.79 26.17
CA VAL A 109 -78.28 -22.18 26.57
C VAL A 109 -78.66 -22.24 28.04
N VAL A 110 -77.87 -21.64 28.93
CA VAL A 110 -78.19 -21.59 30.37
C VAL A 110 -79.56 -20.95 30.64
N TYR A 111 -79.88 -19.86 29.94
CA TYR A 111 -81.19 -19.21 30.05
C TYR A 111 -82.36 -20.12 29.67
N VAL A 112 -82.24 -20.86 28.56
CA VAL A 112 -83.25 -21.86 28.14
C VAL A 112 -83.39 -22.97 29.18
N TRP A 113 -82.28 -23.46 29.74
CA TRP A 113 -82.30 -24.46 30.80
C TRP A 113 -83.02 -23.95 32.06
N VAL A 114 -82.79 -22.71 32.47
CA VAL A 114 -83.50 -22.08 33.60
C VAL A 114 -85.01 -21.96 33.30
N LEU A 115 -85.40 -21.59 32.08
CA LEU A 115 -86.81 -21.54 31.69
C LEU A 115 -87.47 -22.92 31.69
N LEU A 116 -86.78 -23.96 31.21
CA LEU A 116 -87.29 -25.33 31.23
C LEU A 116 -87.46 -25.86 32.66
N VAL A 117 -86.50 -25.59 33.55
CA VAL A 117 -86.59 -25.94 34.98
C VAL A 117 -87.67 -25.11 35.70
N GLY A 118 -87.81 -23.83 35.36
CA GLY A 118 -88.89 -22.99 35.88
C GLY A 118 -90.28 -23.47 35.45
N ALA A 119 -90.39 -23.92 34.19
CA ALA A 119 -91.63 -24.49 33.65
C ALA A 119 -92.02 -25.80 34.33
N THR A 120 -91.05 -26.67 34.68
CA THR A 120 -91.34 -27.89 35.45
C THR A 120 -91.75 -27.59 36.89
N CYS A 121 -91.21 -26.54 37.51
CA CYS A 121 -91.64 -26.09 38.85
C CYS A 121 -93.02 -25.42 38.85
N CYS A 122 -93.40 -24.69 37.79
CA CYS A 122 -94.72 -24.02 37.69
C CYS A 122 -95.84 -24.92 37.12
N GLY A 123 -95.50 -26.09 36.58
CA GLY A 123 -96.45 -27.08 36.06
C GLY A 123 -97.44 -27.65 37.08
N CYS A 124 -97.26 -27.37 38.38
CA CYS A 124 -98.20 -27.73 39.43
C CYS A 124 -99.53 -26.93 39.43
N CYS A 125 -99.70 -25.91 38.58
CA CYS A 125 -100.87 -25.01 38.60
C CYS A 125 -101.94 -25.22 37.49
N GLY A 126 -101.99 -26.36 36.80
CA GLY A 126 -103.19 -26.75 36.02
C GLY A 126 -103.41 -26.07 34.66
N ALA A 127 -102.36 -25.79 33.89
CA ALA A 127 -102.45 -25.26 32.52
C ALA A 127 -102.25 -26.39 31.47
N GLU A 128 -103.24 -27.27 31.32
CA GLU A 128 -103.00 -28.61 30.73
C GLU A 128 -103.39 -28.78 29.24
N ARG A 129 -104.08 -27.83 28.58
CA ARG A 129 -104.66 -28.10 27.23
C ARG A 129 -104.18 -27.25 26.05
N SER A 130 -103.43 -26.16 26.27
CA SER A 130 -102.90 -25.32 25.17
C SER A 130 -101.36 -25.28 25.08
N SER A 131 -100.68 -25.83 26.09
CA SER A 131 -99.24 -25.63 26.33
C SER A 131 -98.36 -26.68 25.64
N THR A 132 -98.92 -27.86 25.37
CA THR A 132 -98.25 -29.03 24.78
C THR A 132 -97.61 -28.77 23.41
N PRO A 133 -98.29 -28.14 22.41
CA PRO A 133 -97.67 -27.90 21.11
C PRO A 133 -96.50 -26.90 21.19
N THR A 134 -96.60 -25.88 22.04
CA THR A 134 -95.52 -24.90 22.26
C THR A 134 -94.30 -25.54 22.92
N LEU A 135 -94.51 -26.50 23.84
CA LEU A 135 -93.42 -27.23 24.50
C LEU A 135 -92.69 -28.15 23.52
N ILE A 136 -93.41 -28.83 22.63
CA ILE A 136 -92.83 -29.70 21.59
C ILE A 136 -92.04 -28.87 20.58
N VAL A 137 -92.59 -27.75 20.10
CA VAL A 137 -91.88 -26.85 19.18
C VAL A 137 -90.62 -26.27 19.83
N ALA A 138 -90.71 -25.85 21.10
CA ALA A 138 -89.53 -25.39 21.85
C ALA A 138 -88.47 -26.50 21.99
N LEU A 139 -88.87 -27.74 22.30
CA LEU A 139 -87.96 -28.88 22.42
C LEU A 139 -87.27 -29.22 21.08
N VAL A 140 -87.97 -29.10 19.96
CA VAL A 140 -87.41 -29.28 18.61
C VAL A 140 -86.43 -28.14 18.26
N VAL A 141 -86.78 -26.89 18.54
CA VAL A 141 -85.89 -25.74 18.27
C VAL A 141 -84.63 -25.79 19.13
N VAL A 142 -84.77 -26.15 20.42
CA VAL A 142 -83.64 -26.29 21.35
C VAL A 142 -82.75 -27.47 20.96
N SER A 143 -83.32 -28.59 20.51
CA SER A 143 -82.52 -29.75 20.08
C SER A 143 -81.74 -29.46 18.79
N LEU A 144 -82.35 -28.80 17.79
CA LEU A 144 -81.65 -28.37 16.58
C LEU A 144 -80.54 -27.36 16.89
N GLY A 145 -80.81 -26.35 17.73
CA GLY A 145 -79.80 -25.38 18.17
C GLY A 145 -78.64 -26.03 18.92
N SER A 146 -78.93 -27.02 19.78
CA SER A 146 -77.92 -27.80 20.50
C SER A 146 -77.02 -28.58 19.53
N VAL A 147 -77.59 -29.31 18.58
CA VAL A 147 -76.81 -30.08 17.59
C VAL A 147 -75.89 -29.18 16.77
N SER A 148 -76.36 -27.99 16.34
CA SER A 148 -75.50 -27.03 15.63
C SER A 148 -74.37 -26.48 16.50
N LEU A 149 -74.61 -26.19 17.78
CA LEU A 149 -73.57 -25.73 18.71
C LEU A 149 -72.53 -26.82 19.02
N TRP A 150 -72.96 -28.08 19.16
CA TRP A 150 -72.07 -29.21 19.32
C TRP A 150 -71.20 -29.44 18.09
N PHE A 151 -71.75 -29.31 16.88
CA PHE A 151 -70.99 -29.41 15.64
C PHE A 151 -69.94 -28.29 15.51
N LEU A 152 -70.31 -27.05 15.81
CA LEU A 152 -69.35 -25.93 15.85
C LEU A 152 -68.26 -26.14 16.90
N SER A 153 -68.62 -26.64 18.08
CA SER A 153 -67.67 -26.96 19.14
C SER A 153 -66.68 -28.04 18.69
N PHE A 154 -67.15 -29.09 18.02
CA PHE A 154 -66.29 -30.14 17.46
C PHE A 154 -65.29 -29.58 16.44
N ILE A 155 -65.75 -28.74 15.50
CA ILE A 155 -64.85 -28.09 14.51
C ILE A 155 -63.80 -27.22 15.22
N THR A 156 -64.21 -26.40 16.19
CA THR A 156 -63.26 -25.53 16.90
C THR A 156 -62.26 -26.31 17.75
N LEU A 157 -62.67 -27.41 18.38
CA LEU A 157 -61.76 -28.29 19.12
C LEU A 157 -60.86 -29.10 18.20
N TYR A 158 -61.34 -29.50 17.02
CA TYR A 158 -60.54 -30.17 16.01
C TYR A 158 -59.44 -29.25 15.51
N ILE A 159 -59.80 -28.05 15.03
CA ILE A 159 -58.84 -27.06 14.53
C ILE A 159 -57.94 -26.57 15.66
N GLY A 160 -58.48 -26.25 16.83
CA GLY A 160 -57.73 -25.77 17.98
C GLY A 160 -56.81 -26.83 18.59
N GLY A 161 -57.25 -28.10 18.65
CA GLY A 161 -56.45 -29.21 19.16
C GLY A 161 -55.31 -29.59 18.22
N HIS A 162 -55.58 -29.68 16.91
CA HIS A 162 -54.52 -29.85 15.92
C HIS A 162 -53.60 -28.63 15.86
N GLY A 163 -54.14 -27.41 15.95
CA GLY A 163 -53.38 -26.18 16.01
C GLY A 163 -52.45 -26.12 17.23
N GLU A 164 -52.94 -26.48 18.41
CA GLU A 164 -52.12 -26.50 19.63
C GLU A 164 -51.01 -27.55 19.55
N ASN A 165 -51.32 -28.76 19.08
CA ASN A 165 -50.36 -29.86 19.08
C ASN A 165 -49.33 -29.77 17.94
N HIS A 166 -49.72 -29.26 16.76
CA HIS A 166 -48.83 -29.19 15.59
C HIS A 166 -48.20 -27.81 15.38
N VAL A 167 -48.81 -26.72 15.84
CA VAL A 167 -48.30 -25.36 15.60
C VAL A 167 -47.84 -24.72 16.91
N CYS A 168 -48.71 -24.57 17.91
CA CYS A 168 -48.38 -23.80 19.11
C CYS A 168 -47.36 -24.49 20.02
N ARG A 169 -47.53 -25.77 20.36
CA ARG A 169 -46.56 -26.52 21.18
C ARG A 169 -45.21 -26.64 20.48
N LEU A 170 -45.23 -26.64 19.16
CA LEU A 170 -44.03 -26.62 18.33
C LEU A 170 -43.30 -25.26 18.40
N LEU A 171 -44.03 -24.15 18.56
CA LEU A 171 -43.46 -22.79 18.65
C LEU A 171 -43.19 -22.30 20.08
N LYS A 172 -43.81 -22.88 21.11
CA LYS A 172 -43.98 -22.25 22.44
C LYS A 172 -42.88 -22.56 23.48
N ASP A 173 -42.10 -23.62 23.35
CA ASP A 173 -41.12 -23.97 24.39
C ASP A 173 -39.65 -23.96 23.91
N PRO A 174 -38.93 -22.84 24.10
CA PRO A 174 -37.48 -22.79 23.96
C PRO A 174 -36.72 -23.46 25.13
N GLU A 175 -37.38 -23.81 26.24
CA GLU A 175 -36.75 -24.35 27.46
C GLU A 175 -36.71 -25.89 27.54
N THR A 176 -37.73 -26.59 27.04
CA THR A 176 -37.82 -28.07 27.11
C THR A 176 -37.31 -28.76 25.84
N ASN A 177 -37.24 -28.05 24.71
CA ASN A 177 -36.68 -28.55 23.45
C ASN A 177 -36.08 -27.38 22.62
N PRO A 178 -34.86 -26.91 22.94
CA PRO A 178 -34.20 -25.80 22.24
C PRO A 178 -33.93 -26.09 20.75
N GLU A 179 -33.98 -27.36 20.32
CA GLU A 179 -33.83 -27.77 18.92
C GLU A 179 -35.19 -28.01 18.21
N GLY A 180 -36.23 -28.39 18.95
CA GLY A 180 -37.52 -28.78 18.39
C GLY A 180 -38.33 -27.63 17.79
N GLY A 181 -38.37 -26.46 18.44
CA GLY A 181 -39.11 -25.31 17.91
C GLY A 181 -38.42 -24.58 16.76
N GLN A 182 -37.10 -24.69 16.69
CA GLN A 182 -36.30 -24.17 15.57
C GLN A 182 -36.44 -25.07 14.34
N SER A 183 -36.36 -26.40 14.52
CA SER A 183 -36.57 -27.42 13.49
C SER A 183 -37.99 -27.39 12.90
N ALA A 184 -38.97 -27.03 13.72
CA ALA A 184 -40.36 -26.90 13.30
C ALA A 184 -40.64 -25.66 12.45
N LEU A 185 -40.15 -24.50 12.89
CA LEU A 185 -40.25 -23.28 12.09
C LEU A 185 -39.45 -23.42 10.80
N SER A 186 -38.26 -24.03 10.85
CA SER A 186 -37.45 -24.28 9.65
C SER A 186 -38.14 -25.23 8.70
N SER A 187 -38.67 -26.36 9.17
CA SER A 187 -39.43 -27.29 8.31
C SER A 187 -40.65 -26.65 7.66
N VAL A 188 -41.37 -25.75 8.33
CA VAL A 188 -42.49 -25.01 7.72
C VAL A 188 -41.98 -24.02 6.66
N VAL A 189 -40.94 -23.24 6.96
CA VAL A 189 -40.38 -22.27 6.02
C VAL A 189 -39.76 -22.96 4.80
N ASP A 190 -39.04 -24.06 5.03
CA ASP A 190 -38.39 -24.86 4.00
C ASP A 190 -39.43 -25.62 3.14
N ALA A 191 -40.50 -26.16 3.74
CA ALA A 191 -41.61 -26.80 3.01
C ALA A 191 -42.45 -25.79 2.21
N LEU A 192 -42.67 -24.58 2.74
CA LEU A 192 -43.29 -23.49 1.99
C LEU A 192 -42.41 -23.05 0.81
N GLY A 193 -41.09 -23.02 1.00
CA GLY A 193 -40.12 -22.77 -0.07
C GLY A 193 -40.21 -23.80 -1.20
N ALA A 194 -40.32 -25.09 -0.86
CA ALA A 194 -40.48 -26.17 -1.83
C ALA A 194 -41.85 -26.12 -2.56
N ALA A 195 -42.92 -25.76 -1.85
CA ALA A 195 -44.28 -25.73 -2.40
C ALA A 195 -44.55 -24.54 -3.34
N TYR A 196 -43.79 -23.45 -3.23
CA TYR A 196 -44.07 -22.20 -3.96
C TYR A 196 -43.62 -22.21 -5.43
N ASP A 197 -42.78 -23.17 -5.88
CA ASP A 197 -42.20 -23.10 -7.24
C ASP A 197 -42.00 -24.45 -7.98
N GLY A 198 -42.74 -25.49 -7.60
CA GLY A 198 -42.97 -26.68 -8.44
C GLY A 198 -41.75 -27.58 -8.77
N ASP A 199 -40.58 -27.36 -8.18
CA ASP A 199 -39.34 -28.11 -8.44
C ASP A 199 -38.73 -28.58 -7.12
N GLU A 200 -38.73 -29.90 -6.91
CA GLU A 200 -38.95 -30.52 -5.58
C GLU A 200 -37.68 -30.74 -4.73
N GLU A 201 -36.47 -30.38 -5.17
CA GLU A 201 -35.26 -30.84 -4.44
C GLU A 201 -34.17 -29.80 -4.10
N THR A 202 -34.20 -28.56 -4.58
CA THR A 202 -33.01 -27.67 -4.40
C THR A 202 -33.27 -26.19 -4.11
N ARG A 203 -34.51 -25.70 -4.09
CA ARG A 203 -34.79 -24.26 -3.98
C ARG A 203 -35.13 -23.83 -2.56
N SER A 204 -34.25 -23.02 -1.94
CA SER A 204 -34.51 -22.37 -0.64
C SER A 204 -35.11 -20.97 -0.81
N TYR A 205 -36.18 -20.69 -0.07
CA TYR A 205 -36.77 -19.35 0.04
C TYR A 205 -35.75 -18.31 0.54
N VAL A 206 -34.86 -18.71 1.47
CA VAL A 206 -33.82 -17.83 2.01
C VAL A 206 -32.77 -17.50 0.96
N ALA A 207 -32.44 -18.44 0.07
CA ALA A 207 -31.52 -18.20 -1.04
C ALA A 207 -32.09 -17.16 -2.03
N ASP A 208 -33.39 -17.19 -2.32
CA ASP A 208 -34.03 -16.15 -3.14
C ASP A 208 -34.05 -14.77 -2.46
N LEU A 209 -34.32 -14.76 -1.14
CA LEU A 209 -34.40 -13.54 -0.36
C LEU A 209 -33.05 -12.81 -0.28
N VAL A 210 -31.95 -13.57 -0.16
CA VAL A 210 -30.62 -13.03 0.14
C VAL A 210 -29.68 -13.06 -1.06
N VAL A 211 -29.60 -14.18 -1.78
CA VAL A 211 -28.60 -14.42 -2.83
C VAL A 211 -29.17 -14.25 -4.25
N GLN A 212 -30.51 -14.24 -4.40
CA GLN A 212 -31.20 -14.23 -5.70
C GLN A 212 -30.76 -15.36 -6.64
N ASN A 213 -30.36 -16.49 -6.05
CA ASN A 213 -29.98 -17.67 -6.79
C ASN A 213 -30.69 -18.88 -6.19
N HIS A 214 -31.73 -19.34 -6.90
CA HIS A 214 -32.55 -20.47 -6.47
C HIS A 214 -31.78 -21.79 -6.44
N THR A 215 -30.62 -21.88 -7.11
CA THR A 215 -29.82 -23.11 -7.19
C THR A 215 -28.90 -23.31 -6.00
N VAL A 216 -28.76 -22.31 -5.12
CA VAL A 216 -27.92 -22.43 -3.92
C VAL A 216 -28.74 -23.11 -2.81
N PRO A 217 -28.36 -24.31 -2.34
CA PRO A 217 -29.06 -24.96 -1.25
C PRO A 217 -28.76 -24.20 0.06
N LEU A 218 -29.77 -23.48 0.56
CA LEU A 218 -29.65 -22.66 1.76
C LEU A 218 -30.85 -22.84 2.71
N PRO A 219 -31.11 -24.06 3.23
CA PRO A 219 -32.26 -24.30 4.09
C PRO A 219 -32.21 -23.41 5.33
N PHE A 220 -33.37 -22.93 5.77
CA PHE A 220 -33.50 -22.02 6.91
C PHE A 220 -32.94 -22.64 8.19
N GLU A 221 -33.06 -23.96 8.34
CA GLU A 221 -32.43 -24.71 9.44
C GLU A 221 -30.91 -24.50 9.52
N THR A 222 -30.22 -24.65 8.38
CA THR A 222 -28.76 -24.48 8.32
C THR A 222 -28.37 -23.04 8.66
N VAL A 223 -29.09 -22.06 8.12
CA VAL A 223 -28.85 -20.63 8.41
C VAL A 223 -29.00 -20.36 9.91
N LEU A 224 -30.06 -20.87 10.53
CA LEU A 224 -30.32 -20.66 11.96
C LEU A 224 -29.27 -21.34 12.84
N ARG A 225 -28.89 -22.59 12.49
CA ARG A 225 -27.85 -23.34 13.19
C ARG A 225 -26.49 -22.64 13.13
N GLU A 226 -26.12 -22.14 11.95
CA GLU A 226 -24.85 -21.44 11.78
C GLU A 226 -24.83 -20.06 12.44
N CYS A 227 -25.93 -19.31 12.37
CA CYS A 227 -26.07 -18.06 13.13
C CYS A 227 -25.97 -18.31 14.64
N LYS A 228 -26.56 -19.39 15.16
CA LYS A 228 -26.44 -19.79 16.57
C LYS A 228 -25.00 -20.16 16.95
N ALA A 229 -24.26 -20.78 16.03
CA ALA A 229 -22.85 -21.09 16.18
C ALA A 229 -21.93 -19.86 16.07
N SER A 230 -22.48 -18.64 15.90
CA SER A 230 -21.73 -17.40 15.65
C SER A 230 -20.81 -17.49 14.43
N ASN A 231 -21.22 -18.25 13.41
CA ASN A 231 -20.49 -18.30 12.15
C ASN A 231 -20.66 -16.99 11.39
N THR A 232 -19.70 -16.67 10.50
CA THR A 232 -19.72 -15.40 9.79
C THR A 232 -20.83 -15.35 8.74
N THR A 233 -21.38 -14.16 8.51
CA THR A 233 -22.43 -13.96 7.51
C THR A 233 -21.98 -14.38 6.10
N TYR A 234 -20.70 -14.22 5.77
CA TYR A 234 -20.15 -14.64 4.47
C TYR A 234 -20.26 -16.14 4.25
N ASN A 235 -19.93 -16.93 5.28
CA ASN A 235 -20.03 -18.38 5.24
C ASN A 235 -21.49 -18.83 5.33
N THR A 236 -22.27 -18.30 6.27
CA THR A 236 -23.65 -18.74 6.51
C THR A 236 -24.61 -18.51 5.35
N PHE A 237 -24.44 -17.45 4.57
CA PHE A 237 -25.27 -17.19 3.38
C PHE A 237 -24.63 -17.65 2.07
N HIS A 238 -23.51 -18.39 2.13
CA HIS A 238 -22.75 -18.85 0.96
C HIS A 238 -22.45 -17.72 -0.05
N PHE A 239 -22.03 -16.55 0.45
CA PHE A 239 -21.75 -15.38 -0.39
C PHE A 239 -20.58 -15.58 -1.37
N SER A 240 -19.77 -16.62 -1.16
CA SER A 240 -18.77 -17.10 -2.11
C SER A 240 -19.34 -17.42 -3.50
N THR A 241 -20.63 -17.77 -3.59
CA THR A 241 -21.32 -18.02 -4.87
C THR A 241 -21.61 -16.74 -5.67
N VAL A 242 -21.75 -15.60 -4.98
CA VAL A 242 -21.97 -14.27 -5.61
C VAL A 242 -20.64 -13.61 -5.92
N THR A 243 -19.76 -13.59 -4.92
CA THR A 243 -18.44 -12.98 -5.04
C THR A 243 -17.46 -13.76 -4.17
N ASP A 244 -16.58 -14.47 -4.84
CA ASP A 244 -15.50 -15.22 -4.20
C ASP A 244 -14.39 -14.25 -3.77
N ILE A 245 -14.49 -13.76 -2.53
CA ILE A 245 -13.52 -12.82 -1.94
C ILE A 245 -12.15 -13.47 -1.87
N GLU A 246 -12.06 -14.77 -1.52
CA GLU A 246 -10.79 -15.48 -1.41
C GLU A 246 -10.03 -15.49 -2.73
N LYS A 247 -10.73 -15.75 -3.85
CA LYS A 247 -10.14 -15.66 -5.19
C LYS A 247 -9.80 -14.23 -5.58
N ALA A 248 -10.63 -13.26 -5.20
CA ALA A 248 -10.44 -11.85 -5.56
C ALA A 248 -9.21 -11.22 -4.87
N VAL A 249 -8.98 -11.52 -3.60
CA VAL A 249 -7.85 -10.97 -2.82
C VAL A 249 -6.57 -11.80 -2.90
N ASN A 250 -6.57 -12.93 -3.60
CA ASN A 250 -5.41 -13.79 -3.72
C ASN A 250 -4.29 -13.12 -4.54
N VAL A 251 -3.25 -12.65 -3.84
CA VAL A 251 -2.12 -11.92 -4.43
C VAL A 251 -1.36 -12.77 -5.44
N ASN A 252 -1.31 -14.10 -5.25
CA ASN A 252 -0.65 -15.02 -6.19
C ASN A 252 -1.34 -15.06 -7.56
N ARG A 253 -2.62 -14.68 -7.65
CA ARG A 253 -3.36 -14.57 -8.91
C ARG A 253 -3.16 -13.25 -9.63
N TRP A 254 -2.55 -12.26 -8.97
CA TRP A 254 -2.31 -10.94 -9.55
C TRP A 254 -1.00 -10.92 -10.36
N THR A 255 -0.94 -11.79 -11.39
CA THR A 255 0.25 -12.00 -12.22
C THR A 255 0.74 -10.71 -12.90
N ASN A 256 -0.17 -9.85 -13.35
CA ASN A 256 0.17 -8.55 -13.94
C ASN A 256 0.98 -7.68 -12.97
N ILE A 257 0.56 -7.59 -11.70
CA ILE A 257 1.25 -6.81 -10.66
C ILE A 257 2.65 -7.40 -10.43
N CYS A 258 2.76 -8.72 -10.30
CA CYS A 258 4.03 -9.41 -10.14
C CYS A 258 4.98 -9.18 -11.33
N ASN A 259 4.48 -9.23 -12.56
CA ASN A 259 5.25 -9.00 -13.77
C ASN A 259 5.72 -7.55 -13.88
N HIS A 260 4.85 -6.58 -13.58
CA HIS A 260 5.22 -5.16 -13.58
C HIS A 260 6.21 -4.82 -12.46
N LEU A 261 6.11 -5.47 -11.30
CA LEU A 261 7.08 -5.33 -10.20
C LEU A 261 8.47 -5.85 -10.60
N GLN A 262 8.57 -6.95 -11.34
CA GLN A 262 9.85 -7.44 -11.89
C GLN A 262 10.47 -6.46 -12.89
N GLY A 263 9.66 -5.62 -13.54
CA GLY A 263 10.12 -4.52 -14.39
C GLY A 263 10.79 -3.36 -13.64
N VAL A 264 10.77 -3.34 -12.30
CA VAL A 264 11.48 -2.34 -11.49
C VAL A 264 12.96 -2.72 -11.43
N HIS A 265 13.72 -2.33 -12.45
CA HIS A 265 15.16 -2.51 -12.50
C HIS A 265 15.88 -1.19 -12.81
N VAL A 266 17.15 -1.10 -12.39
CA VAL A 266 18.02 0.05 -12.67
C VAL A 266 19.29 -0.47 -13.31
N ASN A 267 19.73 0.16 -14.40
CA ASN A 267 20.96 -0.22 -15.07
C ASN A 267 22.13 0.67 -14.64
N LEU A 268 23.01 0.12 -13.80
CA LEU A 268 24.24 0.76 -13.34
C LEU A 268 25.50 0.29 -14.10
N ALA A 269 25.40 -0.69 -15.01
CA ALA A 269 26.56 -1.30 -15.66
C ALA A 269 27.40 -0.29 -16.48
N GLN A 270 26.75 0.74 -17.03
CA GLN A 270 27.40 1.78 -17.84
C GLN A 270 27.67 3.07 -17.07
N MET A 271 27.46 3.08 -15.75
CA MET A 271 27.61 4.29 -14.95
C MET A 271 29.09 4.58 -14.66
N GLN A 272 29.63 5.59 -15.33
CA GLN A 272 30.98 6.10 -15.06
C GLN A 272 30.87 7.37 -14.20
N ILE A 273 31.01 7.22 -12.89
CA ILE A 273 31.08 8.36 -11.96
C ILE A 273 32.39 9.12 -12.22
N PHE A 274 33.49 8.37 -12.38
CA PHE A 274 34.79 8.91 -12.71
C PHE A 274 35.08 8.62 -14.19
N GLY A 275 34.59 9.51 -15.05
CA GLY A 275 34.72 9.37 -16.49
C GLY A 275 36.18 9.46 -17.00
N PRO A 276 36.42 9.05 -18.25
CA PRO A 276 37.76 9.04 -18.86
C PRO A 276 38.41 10.43 -18.88
N LYS A 277 37.59 11.49 -19.02
CA LYS A 277 38.05 12.88 -19.00
C LYS A 277 38.68 13.28 -17.67
N LEU A 278 38.05 12.93 -16.54
CA LEU A 278 38.60 13.22 -15.21
C LEU A 278 39.87 12.40 -14.96
N ASN A 279 39.89 11.13 -15.33
CA ASN A 279 41.10 10.29 -15.23
C ASN A 279 42.26 10.87 -16.05
N ALA A 280 42.00 11.32 -17.29
CA ALA A 280 43.02 11.95 -18.12
C ALA A 280 43.56 13.24 -17.48
N ARG A 281 42.69 14.13 -16.98
CA ARG A 281 43.14 15.37 -16.31
C ARG A 281 43.94 15.13 -15.03
N LEU A 282 43.56 14.14 -14.23
CA LEU A 282 44.30 13.78 -13.03
C LEU A 282 45.66 13.17 -13.37
N GLU A 283 45.75 12.40 -14.45
CA GLU A 283 47.00 11.81 -14.91
C GLU A 283 47.94 12.85 -15.53
N GLU A 284 47.40 13.81 -16.30
CA GLU A 284 48.14 14.99 -16.78
C GLU A 284 48.69 15.81 -15.60
N LEU A 285 47.87 16.07 -14.57
CA LEU A 285 48.32 16.76 -13.36
C LEU A 285 49.45 15.98 -12.67
N ARG A 286 49.31 14.65 -12.58
CA ARG A 286 50.32 13.77 -11.97
C ARG A 286 51.64 13.87 -12.70
N GLN A 287 51.64 13.82 -14.02
CA GLN A 287 52.84 13.95 -14.85
C GLN A 287 53.47 15.33 -14.75
N GLY A 288 52.65 16.38 -14.70
CA GLY A 288 53.11 17.76 -14.54
C GLY A 288 53.80 18.03 -13.20
N LEU A 289 53.30 17.43 -12.11
CA LEU A 289 53.85 17.55 -10.76
C LEU A 289 55.14 16.75 -10.53
N MET A 290 55.54 15.87 -11.45
CA MET A 290 56.81 15.12 -11.37
C MET A 290 58.03 15.94 -11.84
N ILE A 291 57.89 17.27 -12.00
CA ILE A 291 58.97 18.17 -12.36
C ILE A 291 60.07 18.21 -11.29
N ASN A 292 61.34 18.10 -11.71
CA ASN A 292 62.48 18.16 -10.80
C ASN A 292 62.83 19.62 -10.45
N VAL A 293 62.06 20.19 -9.51
CA VAL A 293 62.28 21.57 -9.03
C VAL A 293 63.63 21.72 -8.35
N SER A 294 64.13 20.69 -7.67
CA SER A 294 65.43 20.70 -7.01
C SER A 294 66.57 20.95 -7.99
N HIS A 295 66.52 20.32 -9.17
CA HIS A 295 67.49 20.54 -10.25
C HIS A 295 67.40 21.96 -10.81
N ILE A 296 66.19 22.49 -11.03
CA ILE A 296 65.99 23.86 -11.52
C ILE A 296 66.50 24.88 -10.48
N ARG A 297 66.22 24.64 -9.19
CA ARG A 297 66.71 25.45 -8.07
C ARG A 297 68.23 25.43 -7.99
N ALA A 298 68.87 24.27 -8.15
CA ALA A 298 70.32 24.13 -8.14
C ALA A 298 70.98 24.87 -9.32
N GLN A 299 70.37 24.85 -10.51
CA GLN A 299 70.86 25.62 -11.66
C GLN A 299 70.76 27.13 -11.45
N MET A 300 69.73 27.61 -10.73
CA MET A 300 69.53 29.04 -10.48
C MET A 300 70.24 29.57 -9.24
N ALA A 301 70.67 28.70 -8.33
CA ALA A 301 71.50 29.06 -7.18
C ALA A 301 72.99 29.24 -7.52
N GLY A 302 73.41 28.96 -8.76
CA GLY A 302 74.80 29.12 -9.20
C GLY A 302 75.32 30.57 -9.15
N PRO A 303 76.65 30.76 -9.20
CA PRO A 303 77.27 32.08 -9.21
C PRO A 303 76.90 32.84 -10.50
N THR A 304 76.38 34.06 -10.35
CA THR A 304 75.91 34.90 -11.47
C THR A 304 77.04 35.71 -12.08
N THR A 305 78.14 35.87 -11.35
CA THR A 305 79.36 36.55 -11.82
C THR A 305 80.60 35.88 -11.23
N SER A 306 81.46 35.37 -12.11
CA SER A 306 82.87 35.16 -11.77
C SER A 306 83.63 36.44 -12.13
N ASP A 307 84.15 37.13 -11.12
CA ASP A 307 85.29 38.04 -11.22
C ASP A 307 85.15 39.38 -11.99
N LEU A 308 83.94 39.92 -12.17
CA LEU A 308 83.76 41.27 -12.77
C LEU A 308 84.32 42.40 -11.88
N ASP A 309 84.21 42.26 -10.55
CA ASP A 309 84.84 43.21 -9.62
C ASP A 309 86.37 43.08 -9.62
N ALA A 310 86.89 41.84 -9.64
CA ALA A 310 88.32 41.58 -9.77
C ALA A 310 88.88 42.10 -11.11
N LEU A 311 88.12 41.97 -12.21
CA LEU A 311 88.46 42.56 -13.51
C LEU A 311 88.49 44.10 -13.44
N ALA A 312 87.49 44.73 -12.82
CA ALA A 312 87.48 46.18 -12.64
C ALA A 312 88.66 46.67 -11.78
N ASN A 313 89.03 45.92 -10.73
CA ASN A 313 90.19 46.22 -9.88
C ASN A 313 91.52 46.03 -10.63
N HIS A 314 91.65 45.00 -11.47
CA HIS A 314 92.81 44.82 -12.34
C HIS A 314 92.94 45.93 -13.39
N LEU A 315 91.84 46.31 -14.06
CA LEU A 315 91.84 47.40 -15.04
C LEU A 315 92.28 48.72 -14.41
N ASN A 316 91.82 49.01 -13.19
CA ASN A 316 92.19 50.20 -12.44
C ASN A 316 93.65 50.15 -11.95
N GLY A 317 94.15 48.96 -11.57
CA GLY A 317 95.57 48.75 -11.24
C GLY A 317 96.50 49.02 -12.43
N ILE A 318 96.17 48.44 -13.60
CA ILE A 318 96.92 48.64 -14.85
C ILE A 318 96.87 50.11 -15.29
N ALA A 319 95.71 50.77 -15.17
CA ALA A 319 95.56 52.18 -15.50
C ALA A 319 96.49 53.10 -14.69
N LYS A 320 96.78 52.77 -13.41
CA LYS A 320 97.66 53.55 -12.53
C LYS A 320 99.15 53.38 -12.83
N GLU A 321 99.54 52.25 -13.43
CA GLU A 321 100.94 51.95 -13.76
C GLU A 321 101.34 52.43 -15.18
N LEU A 322 100.37 52.77 -16.03
CA LEU A 322 100.65 53.28 -17.37
C LEU A 322 101.09 54.75 -17.37
N SER A 323 102.12 55.04 -18.17
CA SER A 323 102.60 56.41 -18.44
C SER A 323 101.79 57.15 -19.51
N ASP A 324 101.04 56.42 -20.36
CA ASP A 324 100.17 57.00 -21.38
C ASP A 324 98.83 57.45 -20.79
N VAL A 325 98.63 58.77 -20.69
CA VAL A 325 97.46 59.39 -20.06
C VAL A 325 96.16 59.02 -20.77
N THR A 326 96.18 58.89 -22.10
CA THR A 326 95.00 58.54 -22.91
C THR A 326 94.52 57.12 -22.64
N THR A 327 95.44 56.14 -22.61
CA THR A 327 95.11 54.74 -22.35
C THR A 327 94.72 54.52 -20.87
N SER A 328 95.39 55.21 -19.95
CA SER A 328 95.05 55.21 -18.52
C SER A 328 93.62 55.70 -18.28
N ALA A 329 93.24 56.86 -18.83
CA ALA A 329 91.89 57.41 -18.70
C ALA A 329 90.80 56.52 -19.34
N PHE A 330 91.13 55.85 -20.45
CA PHE A 330 90.23 54.89 -21.09
C PHE A 330 89.98 53.65 -20.23
N LEU A 331 91.04 53.05 -19.66
CA LEU A 331 90.94 51.89 -18.78
C LEU A 331 90.18 52.20 -17.48
N ASP A 332 90.39 53.38 -16.90
CA ASP A 332 89.64 53.84 -15.73
C ASP A 332 88.15 54.07 -16.06
N GLY A 333 87.87 54.63 -17.24
CA GLY A 333 86.50 54.75 -17.76
C GLY A 333 85.78 53.40 -17.93
N ILE A 334 86.49 52.36 -18.38
CA ILE A 334 85.95 50.99 -18.44
C ILE A 334 85.74 50.43 -17.03
N ALA A 335 86.68 50.60 -16.11
CA ALA A 335 86.56 50.11 -14.74
C ALA A 335 85.34 50.74 -14.01
N VAL A 336 85.11 52.05 -14.18
CA VAL A 336 83.94 52.76 -13.64
C VAL A 336 82.64 52.26 -14.28
N LYS A 337 82.61 52.07 -15.60
CA LYS A 337 81.43 51.55 -16.30
C LYS A 337 81.10 50.12 -15.88
N THR A 338 82.12 49.28 -15.66
CA THR A 338 81.98 47.92 -15.15
C THR A 338 81.41 47.91 -13.73
N ARG A 339 81.92 48.74 -12.81
CA ARG A 339 81.36 48.88 -11.45
C ARG A 339 79.93 49.39 -11.45
N LYS A 340 79.62 50.41 -12.24
CA LYS A 340 78.25 50.90 -12.38
C LYS A 340 77.31 49.82 -12.91
N THR A 341 77.76 49.01 -13.87
CA THR A 341 76.98 47.88 -14.39
C THR A 341 76.82 46.77 -13.34
N LEU A 342 77.84 46.52 -12.52
CA LEU A 342 77.80 45.59 -11.40
C LEU A 342 76.76 46.03 -10.35
N GLU A 343 76.84 47.28 -9.89
CA GLU A 343 75.91 47.85 -8.90
C GLU A 343 74.47 47.93 -9.44
N THR A 344 74.27 48.31 -10.71
CA THR A 344 72.90 48.54 -11.20
C THR A 344 72.24 47.29 -11.77
N VAL A 345 72.98 46.42 -12.45
CA VAL A 345 72.39 45.29 -13.20
C VAL A 345 72.62 43.97 -12.51
N VAL A 346 73.80 43.76 -11.91
CA VAL A 346 74.11 42.48 -11.25
C VAL A 346 73.42 42.39 -9.89
N GLU A 347 73.39 43.47 -9.12
CA GLU A 347 72.66 43.50 -7.83
C GLU A 347 71.16 43.26 -8.02
N ASP A 348 70.53 43.95 -8.98
CA ASP A 348 69.11 43.73 -9.34
C ASP A 348 68.85 42.29 -9.81
N LEU A 349 69.78 41.70 -10.57
CA LEU A 349 69.68 40.33 -11.05
C LEU A 349 69.84 39.30 -9.92
N GLU A 350 70.76 39.54 -8.98
CA GLU A 350 70.93 38.71 -7.78
C GLU A 350 69.70 38.74 -6.89
N ASN A 351 69.10 39.92 -6.68
CA ASN A 351 67.87 40.05 -5.92
C ASN A 351 66.70 39.29 -6.58
N HIS A 352 66.55 39.39 -7.91
CA HIS A 352 65.57 38.59 -8.66
C HIS A 352 65.86 37.08 -8.56
N LYS A 353 67.14 36.68 -8.59
CA LYS A 353 67.57 35.28 -8.45
C LYS A 353 67.22 34.73 -7.08
N GLU A 354 67.52 35.45 -6.01
CA GLU A 354 67.17 35.06 -4.64
C GLU A 354 65.66 34.89 -4.48
N ASN A 355 64.87 35.83 -5.01
CA ASN A 355 63.41 35.77 -4.98
C ASN A 355 62.89 34.54 -5.76
N LEU A 356 63.47 34.25 -6.93
CA LEU A 356 63.12 33.09 -7.73
C LEU A 356 63.48 31.76 -7.03
N VAL A 357 64.65 31.69 -6.39
CA VAL A 357 65.07 30.53 -5.57
C VAL A 357 64.13 30.34 -4.37
N TYR A 358 63.73 31.42 -3.70
CA TYR A 358 62.74 31.39 -2.61
C TYR A 358 61.40 30.82 -3.09
N HIS A 359 60.87 31.34 -4.20
CA HIS A 359 59.61 30.86 -4.77
C HIS A 359 59.69 29.41 -5.25
N LEU A 360 60.80 28.98 -5.85
CA LEU A 360 61.01 27.58 -6.21
C LEU A 360 61.07 26.66 -4.99
N THR A 361 61.71 27.11 -3.90
CA THR A 361 61.76 26.35 -2.65
C THR A 361 60.36 26.21 -2.04
N ALA A 362 59.58 27.29 -2.01
CA ALA A 362 58.20 27.26 -1.55
C ALA A 362 57.30 26.36 -2.43
N LEU A 363 57.54 26.33 -3.74
CA LEU A 363 56.84 25.45 -4.68
C LEU A 363 57.22 23.98 -4.46
N GLU A 364 58.51 23.67 -4.29
CA GLU A 364 59.04 22.33 -4.01
C GLU A 364 58.38 21.72 -2.76
N LEU A 365 58.27 22.52 -1.69
CA LEU A 365 57.59 22.12 -0.44
C LEU A 365 56.10 21.80 -0.63
N LYS A 366 55.43 22.39 -1.61
CA LYS A 366 54.00 22.16 -1.90
C LYS A 366 53.76 21.01 -2.88
N ILE A 367 54.67 20.78 -3.83
CA ILE A 367 54.50 19.74 -4.87
C ILE A 367 54.45 18.34 -4.26
N SER A 368 55.38 18.00 -3.36
CA SER A 368 55.45 16.66 -2.76
C SER A 368 54.15 16.23 -2.05
N PRO A 369 53.58 17.02 -1.11
CA PRO A 369 52.32 16.66 -0.46
C PRO A 369 51.13 16.68 -1.42
N LEU A 370 51.13 17.55 -2.44
CA LEU A 370 50.07 17.58 -3.46
C LEU A 370 50.09 16.31 -4.32
N LEU A 371 51.26 15.88 -4.77
CA LEU A 371 51.44 14.65 -5.55
C LEU A 371 50.99 13.42 -4.74
N HIS A 372 51.32 13.37 -3.44
CA HIS A 372 50.86 12.30 -2.56
C HIS A 372 49.33 12.25 -2.48
N LYS A 373 48.67 13.39 -2.22
CA LYS A 373 47.21 13.49 -2.18
C LYS A 373 46.56 13.15 -3.52
N LEU A 374 47.17 13.55 -4.63
CA LEU A 374 46.70 13.23 -5.98
C LEU A 374 46.73 11.71 -6.24
N ASN A 375 47.85 11.05 -5.92
CA ASN A 375 47.97 9.61 -6.07
C ASN A 375 46.96 8.83 -5.20
N GLN A 376 46.76 9.28 -3.96
CA GLN A 376 45.71 8.72 -3.09
C GLN A 376 44.32 8.90 -3.72
N SER A 377 44.02 10.10 -4.21
CA SER A 377 42.72 10.41 -4.83
C SER A 377 42.46 9.55 -6.07
N ILE A 378 43.43 9.44 -6.99
CA ILE A 378 43.34 8.58 -8.17
C ILE A 378 43.09 7.12 -7.75
N THR A 379 43.81 6.63 -6.74
CA THR A 379 43.66 5.27 -6.23
C THR A 379 42.26 5.03 -5.67
N HIS A 380 41.75 5.94 -4.83
CA HIS A 380 40.39 5.85 -4.27
C HIS A 380 39.32 5.92 -5.38
N MET A 381 39.48 6.82 -6.35
CA MET A 381 38.54 6.92 -7.48
C MET A 381 38.49 5.63 -8.31
N LYS A 382 39.65 5.03 -8.61
CA LYS A 382 39.73 3.73 -9.29
C LYS A 382 39.06 2.63 -8.48
N ALA A 383 39.27 2.59 -7.16
CA ALA A 383 38.64 1.61 -6.29
C ALA A 383 37.11 1.76 -6.27
N VAL A 384 36.59 2.99 -6.17
CA VAL A 384 35.14 3.25 -6.21
C VAL A 384 34.55 2.88 -7.57
N GLN A 385 35.18 3.27 -8.68
CA GLN A 385 34.70 2.90 -10.02
C GLN A 385 34.73 1.38 -10.23
N PHE A 386 35.77 0.70 -9.73
CA PHE A 386 35.84 -0.76 -9.74
C PHE A 386 34.70 -1.39 -8.94
N TYR A 387 34.38 -0.85 -7.76
CA TYR A 387 33.25 -1.33 -6.96
C TYR A 387 31.93 -1.16 -7.71
N VAL A 388 31.68 0.01 -8.31
CA VAL A 388 30.46 0.26 -9.10
C VAL A 388 30.36 -0.69 -10.29
N ASN A 389 31.46 -0.92 -11.02
CA ASN A 389 31.46 -1.79 -12.19
C ASN A 389 31.18 -3.27 -11.83
N ASN A 390 31.73 -3.76 -10.71
CA ASN A 390 31.60 -5.17 -10.33
C ASN A 390 30.39 -5.47 -9.45
N HIS A 391 29.99 -4.53 -8.58
CA HIS A 391 28.95 -4.76 -7.57
C HIS A 391 27.72 -3.87 -7.77
N GLY A 392 27.79 -2.81 -8.60
CA GLY A 392 26.70 -1.85 -8.77
C GLY A 392 25.40 -2.49 -9.24
N MET A 393 25.45 -3.36 -10.26
CA MET A 393 24.28 -4.08 -10.76
C MET A 393 23.67 -5.01 -9.70
N SER A 394 24.51 -5.76 -8.97
CA SER A 394 24.05 -6.65 -7.91
C SER A 394 23.37 -5.87 -6.78
N LEU A 395 23.97 -4.76 -6.35
CA LEU A 395 23.42 -3.88 -5.32
C LEU A 395 22.10 -3.23 -5.78
N ALA A 396 22.00 -2.80 -7.03
CA ALA A 396 20.76 -2.25 -7.59
C ALA A 396 19.65 -3.31 -7.60
N HIS A 397 19.95 -4.52 -8.05
CA HIS A 397 19.00 -5.63 -8.07
C HIS A 397 18.57 -6.04 -6.66
N GLN A 398 19.49 -6.09 -5.70
CA GLN A 398 19.19 -6.38 -4.30
C GLN A 398 18.25 -5.33 -3.70
N ASN A 399 18.52 -4.04 -3.92
CA ASN A 399 17.66 -2.95 -3.44
C ASN A 399 16.28 -2.97 -4.11
N ALA A 400 16.21 -3.22 -5.42
CA ALA A 400 14.96 -3.40 -6.13
C ALA A 400 14.15 -4.58 -5.57
N ASN A 401 14.78 -5.72 -5.32
CA ASN A 401 14.13 -6.87 -4.70
C ASN A 401 13.63 -6.58 -3.29
N MET A 402 14.38 -5.86 -2.46
CA MET A 402 13.89 -5.46 -1.13
C MET A 402 12.63 -4.59 -1.23
N TYR A 403 12.58 -3.67 -2.19
CA TYR A 403 11.39 -2.87 -2.46
C TYR A 403 10.21 -3.73 -2.94
N ILE A 404 10.42 -4.64 -3.88
CA ILE A 404 9.40 -5.56 -4.40
C ILE A 404 8.86 -6.45 -3.28
N THR A 405 9.73 -7.06 -2.48
CA THR A 405 9.35 -7.90 -1.33
C THR A 405 8.54 -7.12 -0.31
N ARG A 406 8.90 -5.85 -0.04
CA ARG A 406 8.11 -5.00 0.86
C ARG A 406 6.70 -4.77 0.33
N ILE A 407 6.53 -4.53 -0.97
CA ILE A 407 5.21 -4.39 -1.58
C ILE A 407 4.42 -5.70 -1.46
N LYS A 408 5.01 -6.84 -1.81
CA LYS A 408 4.37 -8.15 -1.68
C LYS A 408 3.90 -8.40 -0.24
N ASN A 409 4.75 -8.12 0.75
CA ASN A 409 4.38 -8.26 2.15
C ASN A 409 3.18 -7.38 2.55
N TYR A 410 3.05 -6.17 2.00
CA TYR A 410 1.86 -5.35 2.24
C TYR A 410 0.60 -5.94 1.60
N LEU A 411 0.72 -6.50 0.40
CA LEU A 411 -0.39 -7.18 -0.27
C LEU A 411 -0.81 -8.45 0.48
N ASP A 412 0.14 -9.24 0.97
CA ASP A 412 -0.12 -10.44 1.76
C ASP A 412 -0.77 -10.08 3.11
N GLN A 413 -0.31 -9.01 3.77
CA GLN A 413 -0.95 -8.49 4.99
C GLN A 413 -2.39 -8.06 4.73
N TYR A 414 -2.64 -7.38 3.59
CA TYR A 414 -3.99 -7.00 3.19
C TYR A 414 -4.88 -8.23 2.92
N GLN A 415 -4.36 -9.22 2.20
CA GLN A 415 -5.07 -10.49 1.96
C GLN A 415 -5.43 -11.17 3.28
N ASN A 416 -4.46 -11.33 4.19
CA ASN A 416 -4.70 -11.95 5.49
C ASN A 416 -5.69 -11.17 6.34
N PHE A 417 -5.64 -9.83 6.31
CA PHE A 417 -6.60 -8.98 7.00
C PHE A 417 -8.03 -9.22 6.49
N VAL A 418 -8.22 -9.27 5.17
CA VAL A 418 -9.55 -9.54 4.58
C VAL A 418 -10.01 -10.96 4.90
N LEU A 419 -9.15 -11.96 4.73
CA LEU A 419 -9.48 -13.37 5.03
C LEU A 419 -9.84 -13.58 6.51
N ASN A 420 -9.15 -12.91 7.42
CA ASN A 420 -9.49 -12.97 8.84
C ASN A 420 -10.79 -12.24 9.16
N SER A 421 -11.14 -11.20 8.40
CA SER A 421 -12.39 -10.44 8.59
C SER A 421 -13.63 -11.14 8.04
N ILE A 422 -13.46 -12.11 7.13
CA ILE A 422 -14.57 -12.93 6.62
C ILE A 422 -14.73 -14.24 7.40
N ASN A 423 -13.71 -14.67 8.14
CA ASN A 423 -13.70 -15.94 8.89
C ASN A 423 -13.91 -15.76 10.41
N ASN A 424 -13.60 -14.57 10.95
CA ASN A 424 -13.95 -14.15 12.31
C ASN A 424 -15.08 -13.12 12.25
#